data_AF-A0A3C0R247-F1
#
_entry.id   AF-A0A3C0R247-F1
#
_cell.length_a   1.000
_cell.length_b   1.000
_cell.length_c   1.000
_cell.angle_alpha   90.00
_cell.angle_beta   90.00
_cell.angle_gamma   90.00
#
_symmetry.space_group_name_H-M   'P 1'
#
loop_
_entity.id
_entity.type
_entity.pdbx_description
1 polymer ?
#
loop_
_entity_poly.entity_id
_entity_poly.type
_entity_poly.pdbx_seq_one_letter_code
_entity_poly.pdbx_strand_id
1 'polypeptide(L)'
;MAEAAAQEKTGARGLLTVFEKLFRDYKYYLAGSGLSQLRVSAELVREPKRVLDRLMAEGHKHEAKVLEVSARQFADKFKREHGLEIVFNDAAIHRLIERAQMERMTIADLCAHLFKDYQFGLSLISKNTGQKKFLLDAAAVDAPDKFLSELVVQSYYPAASAQKE
;
A
#
# COMPACT_ATOMS: atom_id res chain seq x y z
N MET A 1 -17.25 2.47 32.77
CA MET A 1 -18.23 3.31 32.03
C MET A 1 -19.35 3.80 32.94
N ALA A 2 -20.04 2.93 33.67
CA ALA A 2 -21.11 3.33 34.59
C ALA A 2 -20.65 4.34 35.66
N GLU A 3 -19.45 4.17 36.24
CA GLU A 3 -18.88 5.11 37.22
C GLU A 3 -18.55 6.48 36.61
N ALA A 4 -18.03 6.53 35.38
CA ALA A 4 -17.73 7.79 34.69
C ALA A 4 -19.01 8.54 34.27
N ALA A 5 -20.05 7.81 33.85
CA ALA A 5 -21.36 8.37 33.54
C ALA A 5 -22.11 8.88 34.79
N ALA A 6 -21.89 8.26 35.96
CA ALA A 6 -22.46 8.71 37.23
C ALA A 6 -21.91 10.09 37.66
N GLN A 7 -20.65 10.42 37.31
CA GLN A 7 -20.06 11.74 37.57
C GLN A 7 -20.63 12.86 36.69
N GLU A 8 -21.16 12.55 35.51
CA GLU A 8 -21.80 13.52 34.60
C GLU A 8 -23.22 13.95 35.07
N LYS A 9 -23.72 13.43 36.21
CA LYS A 9 -24.97 13.81 36.90
C LYS A 9 -26.22 13.94 36.00
N THR A 10 -26.27 13.22 34.89
CA THR A 10 -27.35 13.33 33.88
C THR A 10 -28.03 11.99 33.56
N GLY A 11 -27.90 10.99 34.45
CA GLY A 11 -28.53 9.68 34.29
C GLY A 11 -28.05 8.96 33.02
N ALA A 12 -28.96 8.30 32.29
CA ALA A 12 -28.65 7.57 31.06
C ALA A 12 -28.02 8.45 29.93
N ARG A 13 -28.19 9.78 29.98
CA ARG A 13 -27.56 10.71 29.02
C ARG A 13 -26.05 10.85 29.21
N GLY A 14 -25.56 10.66 30.44
CA GLY A 14 -24.11 10.67 30.72
C GLY A 14 -23.37 9.53 30.03
N LEU A 15 -24.03 8.39 29.81
CA LEU A 15 -23.44 7.27 29.04
C LEU A 15 -23.25 7.64 27.57
N LEU A 16 -24.20 8.37 26.97
CA LEU A 16 -24.11 8.82 25.59
C LEU A 16 -22.96 9.82 25.41
N THR A 17 -22.82 10.77 26.34
CA THR A 17 -21.74 11.78 26.30
C THR A 17 -20.36 11.16 26.48
N VAL A 18 -20.22 10.17 27.37
CA VAL A 18 -18.96 9.40 27.52
C VAL A 18 -18.67 8.58 26.26
N PHE A 19 -19.69 7.97 25.64
CA PHE A 19 -19.55 7.28 24.35
C PHE A 19 -19.10 8.23 23.24
N GLU A 20 -19.76 9.38 23.07
CA GLU A 20 -19.39 10.35 22.04
C GLU A 20 -17.98 10.89 22.23
N LYS A 21 -17.55 11.17 23.47
CA LYS A 21 -16.17 11.58 23.76
C LYS A 21 -15.17 10.48 23.41
N LEU A 22 -15.49 9.22 23.73
CA LEU A 22 -14.62 8.06 23.49
C LEU A 22 -14.47 7.74 22.00
N PHE A 23 -15.58 7.76 21.24
CA PHE A 23 -15.59 7.40 19.83
C PHE A 23 -15.32 8.57 18.89
N ARG A 24 -15.23 9.81 19.39
CA ARG A 24 -14.91 10.99 18.57
C ARG A 24 -13.60 10.79 17.83
N ASP A 25 -12.53 10.44 18.54
CA ASP A 25 -11.21 10.23 17.94
C ASP A 25 -11.25 9.04 16.97
N TYR A 26 -11.84 7.92 17.39
CA TYR A 26 -12.01 6.73 16.56
C TYR A 26 -12.77 7.01 15.26
N LYS A 27 -13.79 7.87 15.26
CA LYS A 27 -14.56 8.20 14.05
C LYS A 27 -13.69 8.83 12.95
N TYR A 28 -12.70 9.65 13.33
CA TYR A 28 -11.79 10.27 12.37
C TYR A 28 -10.76 9.27 11.84
N TYR A 29 -10.21 8.42 12.70
CA TYR A 29 -9.17 7.45 12.29
C TYR A 29 -9.73 6.20 11.62
N LEU A 30 -10.95 5.79 11.95
CA LEU A 30 -11.61 4.65 11.31
C LEU A 30 -12.07 4.96 9.89
N ALA A 31 -12.43 6.22 9.63
CA ALA A 31 -12.76 6.73 8.31
C ALA A 31 -11.50 6.78 7.42
N GLY A 32 -11.15 5.65 6.80
CA GLY A 32 -9.97 5.50 5.93
C GLY A 32 -9.07 4.32 6.28
N SER A 33 -9.21 3.75 7.49
CA SER A 33 -8.36 2.64 7.97
C SER A 33 -8.71 1.24 7.41
N GLY A 34 -9.80 1.11 6.65
CA GLY A 34 -10.28 -0.18 6.15
C GLY A 34 -10.87 -1.13 7.20
N LEU A 35 -10.97 -0.73 8.47
CA LEU A 35 -11.55 -1.54 9.55
C LEU A 35 -13.08 -1.64 9.43
N SER A 36 -13.59 -2.87 9.24
CA SER A 36 -15.02 -3.15 9.11
C SER A 36 -15.75 -3.41 10.44
N GLN A 37 -15.01 -3.74 11.51
CA GLN A 37 -15.56 -3.97 12.84
C GLN A 37 -14.64 -3.43 13.95
N LEU A 38 -15.21 -2.75 14.94
CA LEU A 38 -14.52 -2.29 16.15
C LEU A 38 -15.12 -3.00 17.38
N ARG A 39 -14.30 -3.78 18.09
CA ARG A 39 -14.72 -4.43 19.33
C ARG A 39 -14.49 -3.49 20.52
N VAL A 40 -15.56 -3.11 21.20
CA VAL A 40 -15.52 -2.29 22.42
C VAL A 40 -15.20 -3.18 23.63
N SER A 41 -13.96 -3.12 24.12
CA SER A 41 -13.51 -3.86 25.30
C SER A 41 -13.35 -2.94 26.52
N ALA A 42 -13.28 -3.50 27.73
CA ALA A 42 -13.02 -2.72 28.96
C ALA A 42 -11.67 -1.97 28.90
N GLU A 43 -10.69 -2.51 28.17
CA GLU A 43 -9.40 -1.86 27.88
C GLU A 43 -9.60 -0.61 27.00
N LEU A 44 -10.42 -0.70 25.95
CA LEU A 44 -10.73 0.45 25.06
C LEU A 44 -11.31 1.63 25.83
N VAL A 45 -12.10 1.37 26.87
CA VAL A 45 -12.67 2.42 27.73
C VAL A 45 -11.62 3.07 28.62
N ARG A 46 -10.68 2.29 29.14
CA ARG A 46 -9.68 2.75 30.12
C ARG A 46 -8.50 3.43 29.44
N GLU A 47 -8.05 2.88 28.31
CA GLU A 47 -6.88 3.35 27.56
C GLU A 47 -7.22 3.51 26.06
N PRO A 48 -8.17 4.40 25.70
CA PRO A 48 -8.62 4.55 24.31
C PRO A 48 -7.51 4.91 23.34
N LYS A 49 -6.60 5.82 23.72
CA LYS A 49 -5.47 6.20 22.85
C LYS A 49 -4.56 5.02 22.54
N ARG A 50 -4.22 4.21 23.56
CA ARG A 50 -3.34 3.05 23.41
C ARG A 50 -3.95 1.95 22.54
N VAL A 51 -5.25 1.71 22.69
CA VAL A 51 -5.98 0.75 21.85
C VAL A 51 -6.11 1.27 20.42
N LEU A 52 -6.34 2.58 20.25
CA LEU A 52 -6.38 3.23 18.93
C LEU A 52 -5.02 3.12 18.22
N ASP A 53 -3.92 3.46 18.89
CA ASP A 53 -2.55 3.31 18.36
C ASP A 53 -2.26 1.85 17.94
N ARG A 54 -2.68 0.88 18.77
CA ARG A 54 -2.51 -0.55 18.44
C ARG A 54 -3.34 -0.94 17.21
N LEU A 55 -4.61 -0.53 17.15
CA LEU A 55 -5.49 -0.80 16.01
C LEU A 55 -5.01 -0.15 14.72
N MET A 56 -4.48 1.07 14.80
CA MET A 56 -3.85 1.74 13.66
C MET A 56 -2.59 1.00 13.21
N ALA A 57 -1.71 0.61 14.15
CA ALA A 57 -0.51 -0.17 13.84
C ALA A 57 -0.83 -1.56 13.24
N GLU A 58 -1.89 -2.21 13.68
CA GLU A 58 -2.38 -3.48 13.11
C GLU A 58 -3.04 -3.27 11.75
N GLY A 59 -3.84 -2.21 11.58
CA GLY A 59 -4.49 -1.83 10.34
C GLY A 59 -3.48 -1.53 9.23
N HIS A 60 -2.47 -0.69 9.51
CA HIS A 60 -1.40 -0.37 8.55
C HIS A 60 -0.60 -1.62 8.12
N LYS A 61 -0.36 -2.57 9.04
CA LYS A 61 0.28 -3.85 8.70
C LYS A 61 -0.59 -4.72 7.81
N HIS A 62 -1.90 -4.73 8.05
CA HIS A 62 -2.83 -5.50 7.23
C HIS A 62 -2.94 -4.90 5.83
N GLU A 63 -3.05 -3.58 5.74
CA GLU A 63 -3.11 -2.84 4.47
C GLU A 63 -1.86 -3.11 3.61
N ALA A 64 -0.66 -2.93 4.17
CA ALA A 64 0.59 -3.20 3.47
C ALA A 64 0.66 -4.64 2.94
N LYS A 65 0.21 -5.62 3.74
CA LYS A 65 0.21 -7.03 3.34
C LYS A 65 -0.79 -7.34 2.23
N VAL A 66 -1.98 -6.74 2.27
CA VAL A 66 -2.98 -6.86 1.21
C VAL A 66 -2.44 -6.27 -0.10
N LEU A 67 -1.77 -5.12 -0.02
CA LEU A 67 -1.23 -4.40 -1.17
C LEU A 67 -0.04 -5.15 -1.79
N GLU A 68 0.83 -5.75 -0.96
CA GLU A 68 1.91 -6.66 -1.41
C GLU A 68 1.35 -7.88 -2.16
N VAL A 69 0.26 -8.48 -1.65
CA VAL A 69 -0.41 -9.59 -2.32
C VAL A 69 -0.98 -9.16 -3.67
N SER A 70 -1.61 -7.99 -3.76
CA SER A 70 -2.12 -7.46 -5.05
C SER A 70 -1.00 -7.21 -6.07
N ALA A 71 0.12 -6.63 -5.65
CA ALA A 71 1.27 -6.41 -6.51
C ALA A 71 1.88 -7.74 -7.02
N ARG A 72 1.99 -8.75 -6.13
CA ARG A 72 2.43 -10.10 -6.53
C ARG A 72 1.47 -10.77 -7.50
N GLN A 73 0.16 -10.67 -7.27
CA GLN A 73 -0.84 -11.22 -8.18
C GLN A 73 -0.74 -10.61 -9.58
N PHE A 74 -0.47 -9.29 -9.67
CA PHE A 74 -0.19 -8.63 -10.93
C PHE A 74 1.07 -9.19 -11.60
N ALA A 75 2.17 -9.30 -10.85
CA ALA A 75 3.43 -9.87 -11.37
C ALA A 75 3.26 -11.31 -11.90
N ASP A 76 2.54 -12.17 -11.16
CA ASP A 76 2.24 -13.53 -11.59
C ASP A 76 1.37 -13.56 -12.86
N LYS A 77 0.38 -12.66 -12.94
CA LYS A 77 -0.46 -12.53 -14.13
C LYS A 77 0.38 -12.10 -15.34
N PHE A 78 1.19 -11.06 -15.18
CA PHE A 78 2.09 -10.55 -16.20
C PHE A 78 3.06 -11.63 -16.70
N LYS A 79 3.61 -12.43 -15.78
CA LYS A 79 4.48 -13.57 -16.11
C LYS A 79 3.78 -14.64 -16.93
N ARG A 80 2.53 -14.97 -16.60
CA ARG A 80 1.74 -15.95 -17.36
C ARG A 80 1.37 -15.44 -18.75
N GLU A 81 1.03 -14.16 -18.87
CA GLU A 81 0.59 -13.55 -20.14
C GLU A 81 1.76 -13.28 -21.09
N HIS A 82 2.91 -12.84 -20.58
CA HIS A 82 4.03 -12.37 -21.40
C HIS A 82 5.31 -13.20 -21.28
N GLY A 83 5.39 -14.14 -20.32
CA GLY A 83 6.60 -14.94 -20.06
C GLY A 83 7.74 -14.18 -19.37
N LEU A 84 7.46 -12.99 -18.83
CA LEU A 84 8.42 -12.09 -18.18
C LEU A 84 8.06 -11.89 -16.71
N GLU A 85 9.03 -12.00 -15.81
CA GLU A 85 8.85 -11.87 -14.36
C GLU A 85 9.17 -10.44 -13.91
N ILE A 86 8.22 -9.83 -13.22
CA ILE A 86 8.38 -8.52 -12.58
C ILE A 86 8.40 -8.73 -11.07
N VAL A 87 9.33 -8.08 -10.36
CA VAL A 87 9.42 -8.13 -8.90
C VAL A 87 9.45 -6.72 -8.34
N PHE A 88 8.50 -6.41 -7.47
CA PHE A 88 8.47 -5.13 -6.76
C PHE A 88 9.28 -5.23 -5.46
N ASN A 89 10.13 -4.24 -5.20
CA ASN A 89 10.76 -4.09 -3.88
C ASN A 89 9.86 -3.29 -2.92
N ASP A 90 10.23 -3.23 -1.63
CA ASP A 90 9.48 -2.49 -0.62
C ASP A 90 9.25 -1.01 -1.01
N ALA A 91 10.26 -0.35 -1.60
CA ALA A 91 10.14 1.05 -2.02
C ALA A 91 9.07 1.22 -3.13
N ALA A 92 9.00 0.29 -4.09
CA ALA A 92 7.98 0.27 -5.13
C ALA A 92 6.59 0.01 -4.56
N ILE A 93 6.47 -0.93 -3.61
CA ILE A 93 5.19 -1.20 -2.94
C ILE A 93 4.71 0.05 -2.22
N HIS A 94 5.55 0.67 -1.39
CA HIS A 94 5.20 1.91 -0.69
C HIS A 94 4.73 3.00 -1.67
N ARG A 95 5.46 3.16 -2.79
CA ARG A 95 5.11 4.17 -3.79
C ARG A 95 3.79 3.88 -4.51
N LEU A 96 3.51 2.60 -4.83
CA LEU A 96 2.24 2.18 -5.42
C LEU A 96 1.06 2.51 -4.48
N ILE A 97 1.24 2.34 -3.17
CA ILE A 97 0.20 2.61 -2.18
C ILE A 97 -0.13 4.10 -2.15
N GLU A 98 0.89 4.95 -1.99
CA GLU A 98 0.72 6.40 -1.97
C GLU A 98 0.03 6.89 -3.25
N ARG A 99 0.49 6.39 -4.40
CA ARG A 99 -0.04 6.79 -5.71
C ARG A 99 -1.47 6.29 -5.94
N ALA A 100 -1.79 5.07 -5.55
CA ALA A 100 -3.16 4.54 -5.60
C ALA A 100 -4.13 5.35 -4.74
N GLN A 101 -3.71 5.80 -3.55
CA GLN A 101 -4.51 6.66 -2.69
C GLN A 101 -4.71 8.06 -3.30
N MET A 102 -3.66 8.65 -3.87
CA MET A 102 -3.74 9.96 -4.54
C MET A 102 -4.64 9.93 -5.78
N GLU A 103 -4.52 8.90 -6.61
CA GLU A 103 -5.28 8.76 -7.87
C GLU A 103 -6.67 8.12 -7.64
N ARG A 104 -6.99 7.69 -6.41
CA ARG A 104 -8.21 6.94 -6.05
C ARG A 104 -8.44 5.71 -6.93
N MET A 105 -7.37 4.98 -7.24
CA MET A 105 -7.41 3.75 -8.04
C MET A 105 -7.06 2.54 -7.17
N THR A 106 -7.49 1.35 -7.57
CA THR A 106 -6.99 0.12 -6.93
C THR A 106 -5.55 -0.15 -7.39
N ILE A 107 -4.76 -0.88 -6.59
CA ILE A 107 -3.39 -1.27 -6.99
C ILE A 107 -3.40 -2.07 -8.30
N ALA A 108 -4.40 -2.93 -8.50
CA ALA A 108 -4.50 -3.73 -9.71
C ALA A 108 -4.69 -2.84 -10.96
N ASP A 109 -5.58 -1.85 -10.88
CA ASP A 109 -5.81 -0.91 -11.98
C ASP A 109 -4.61 0.01 -12.21
N LEU A 110 -4.01 0.51 -11.12
CA LEU A 110 -2.81 1.34 -11.20
C LEU A 110 -1.65 0.59 -11.87
N CYS A 111 -1.36 -0.64 -11.43
CA CYS A 111 -0.33 -1.47 -12.06
C CYS A 111 -0.65 -1.75 -13.54
N ALA A 112 -1.92 -2.06 -13.87
CA ALA A 112 -2.32 -2.28 -15.26
C ALA A 112 -2.16 -1.02 -16.13
N HIS A 113 -2.36 0.17 -15.56
CA HIS A 113 -2.16 1.43 -16.24
C HIS A 113 -0.67 1.76 -16.41
N LEU A 114 0.12 1.72 -15.33
CA LEU A 114 1.54 2.09 -15.33
C LEU A 114 2.40 1.13 -16.17
N PHE A 115 2.09 -0.17 -16.15
CA PHE A 115 2.92 -1.21 -16.76
C PHE A 115 2.35 -1.75 -18.07
N LYS A 116 1.40 -1.04 -18.70
CA LYS A 116 0.80 -1.44 -19.98
C LYS A 116 1.84 -1.62 -21.09
N ASP A 117 2.81 -0.72 -21.15
CA ASP A 117 3.84 -0.68 -22.21
C ASP A 117 5.11 -1.47 -21.83
N TYR A 118 5.20 -1.92 -20.58
CA TYR A 118 6.33 -2.71 -20.08
C TYR A 118 6.46 -4.04 -20.81
N GLN A 119 5.35 -4.63 -21.28
CA GLN A 119 5.40 -5.87 -22.05
C GLN A 119 6.31 -5.75 -23.28
N PHE A 120 6.30 -4.60 -23.95
CA PHE A 120 7.07 -4.39 -25.18
C PHE A 120 8.53 -4.09 -24.85
N GLY A 121 8.78 -3.14 -23.94
CA GLY A 121 10.15 -2.75 -23.58
C GLY A 121 10.91 -3.88 -22.90
N LEU A 122 10.28 -4.62 -21.97
CA LEU A 122 10.91 -5.77 -21.31
C LEU A 122 11.15 -6.94 -22.28
N SER A 123 10.30 -7.11 -23.30
CA SER A 123 10.53 -8.12 -24.35
C SER A 123 11.76 -7.79 -25.19
N LEU A 124 11.99 -6.51 -25.50
CA LEU A 124 13.21 -6.06 -26.20
C LEU A 124 14.47 -6.34 -25.37
N ILE A 125 14.43 -5.97 -24.08
CA ILE A 125 15.55 -6.22 -23.17
C ILE A 125 15.82 -7.72 -23.04
N SER A 126 14.76 -8.53 -22.91
CA SER A 126 14.87 -9.98 -22.82
C SER A 126 15.46 -10.62 -24.07
N LYS A 127 15.13 -10.11 -25.26
CA LYS A 127 15.74 -10.58 -26.52
C LYS A 127 17.23 -10.24 -26.61
N ASN A 128 17.66 -9.09 -26.07
CA ASN A 128 19.04 -8.67 -26.18
C ASN A 128 19.95 -9.28 -25.09
N THR A 129 19.43 -9.43 -23.87
CA THR A 129 20.21 -9.86 -22.70
C THR A 129 19.91 -11.29 -22.24
N GLY A 130 18.81 -11.89 -22.70
CA GLY A 130 18.29 -13.15 -22.17
C GLY A 130 17.62 -13.03 -20.79
N GLN A 131 17.64 -11.84 -20.17
CA GLN A 131 17.05 -11.62 -18.85
C GLN A 131 15.52 -11.70 -18.92
N LYS A 132 14.93 -12.46 -18.01
CA LYS A 132 13.47 -12.61 -17.89
C LYS A 132 12.90 -12.06 -16.59
N LYS A 133 13.76 -11.60 -15.68
CA LYS A 133 13.37 -11.12 -14.36
C LYS A 133 13.80 -9.67 -14.18
N PHE A 134 12.85 -8.81 -13.86
CA PHE A 134 13.05 -7.37 -13.73
C PHE A 134 12.61 -6.89 -12.35
N LEU A 135 13.47 -6.14 -11.68
CA LEU A 135 13.21 -5.59 -10.35
C LEU A 135 12.75 -4.15 -10.52
N LEU A 136 11.56 -3.84 -10.03
CA LEU A 136 10.96 -2.51 -10.05
C LEU A 136 11.09 -1.87 -8.69
N ASP A 137 11.62 -0.65 -8.69
CA ASP A 137 11.78 0.21 -7.53
C ASP A 137 10.76 1.36 -7.54
N ALA A 138 10.89 2.31 -6.62
CA ALA A 138 10.01 3.48 -6.58
C ALA A 138 10.09 4.32 -7.88
N ALA A 139 11.25 4.36 -8.56
CA ALA A 139 11.42 5.12 -9.79
C ALA A 139 10.59 4.51 -10.95
N ALA A 140 10.46 3.18 -10.99
CA ALA A 140 9.58 2.51 -11.93
C ALA A 140 8.09 2.86 -11.73
N VAL A 141 7.70 3.26 -10.52
CA VAL A 141 6.33 3.67 -10.20
C VAL A 141 6.13 5.16 -10.46
N ASP A 142 7.11 6.01 -10.12
CA ASP A 142 7.01 7.46 -10.33
C ASP A 142 7.10 7.84 -11.82
N ALA A 143 8.06 7.26 -12.53
CA ALA A 143 8.35 7.56 -13.93
C ALA A 143 8.50 6.27 -14.76
N PRO A 144 7.40 5.54 -14.99
CA PRO A 144 7.44 4.22 -15.63
C PRO A 144 8.08 4.26 -17.03
N ASP A 145 7.75 5.24 -17.87
CA ASP A 145 8.30 5.38 -19.22
C ASP A 145 9.80 5.65 -19.23
N LYS A 146 10.25 6.50 -18.32
CA LYS A 146 11.66 6.87 -18.20
C LYS A 146 12.48 5.68 -17.73
N PHE A 147 12.02 4.99 -16.68
CA PHE A 147 12.67 3.80 -16.15
C PHE A 147 12.79 2.69 -17.21
N LEU A 148 11.71 2.45 -17.97
CA LEU A 148 11.73 1.47 -19.06
C LEU A 148 12.73 1.86 -20.16
N SER A 149 12.75 3.14 -20.55
CA SER A 149 13.69 3.65 -21.55
C SER A 149 15.14 3.47 -21.11
N GLU A 150 15.45 3.78 -19.85
CA GLU A 150 16.79 3.60 -19.27
C GLU A 150 17.21 2.12 -19.28
N LEU A 151 16.31 1.20 -18.89
CA LEU A 151 16.57 -0.24 -18.95
C LEU A 151 16.82 -0.73 -20.38
N VAL A 152 16.04 -0.26 -21.35
CA VAL A 152 16.23 -0.61 -22.76
C VAL A 152 17.59 -0.11 -23.25
N VAL A 153 17.93 1.15 -23.00
CA VAL A 153 19.23 1.73 -23.40
C VAL A 153 20.40 0.96 -22.78
N GLN A 154 20.33 0.64 -21.49
CA GLN A 154 21.35 -0.17 -20.80
C GLN A 154 21.51 -1.56 -21.43
N SER A 155 20.40 -2.15 -21.88
CA SER A 155 20.45 -3.46 -22.54
C SER A 155 21.22 -3.42 -23.87
N TYR A 156 21.17 -2.30 -24.61
CA TYR A 156 21.90 -2.12 -25.87
C TYR A 156 23.36 -1.68 -25.67
N TYR A 157 23.65 -0.93 -24.60
CA TYR A 157 24.99 -0.41 -24.29
C TYR A 157 25.48 -0.84 -22.90
N PRO A 158 25.75 -2.14 -22.68
CA PRO A 158 26.22 -2.65 -21.39
C PRO A 158 27.60 -2.11 -20.96
N ALA A 159 28.35 -1.50 -21.87
CA ALA A 159 29.71 -1.01 -21.60
C ALA A 159 29.78 0.38 -20.92
N ALA A 160 28.69 1.15 -20.84
CA ALA A 160 28.72 2.54 -20.37
C ALA A 160 28.35 2.73 -18.88
N SER A 161 27.81 1.71 -18.21
CA SER A 161 27.36 1.81 -16.81
C SER A 161 28.41 1.41 -15.77
N ALA A 162 29.60 0.98 -16.17
CA ALA A 162 30.70 0.62 -15.26
C ALA A 162 31.55 1.82 -14.78
N GLN A 163 31.15 3.06 -15.09
CA GLN A 163 31.84 4.28 -14.64
C GLN A 163 30.85 5.22 -13.95
N LYS A 164 30.50 4.90 -12.70
CA LYS A 164 30.04 5.85 -11.68
C LYS A 164 30.06 5.11 -10.34
N GLU A 165 31.28 4.80 -9.90
CA GLU A 165 31.61 4.66 -8.47
C GLU A 165 31.68 6.05 -7.82
#